data_AF-A0A4Q3ED13-F1
#
_entry.id   AF-A0A4Q3ED13-F1
#
_cell.length_a   1.000
_cell.length_b   1.000
_cell.length_c   1.000
_cell.angle_alpha   90.00
_cell.angle_beta   90.00
_cell.angle_gamma   90.00
#
_symmetry.space_group_name_H-M   'P 1'
#
loop_
_entity.id
_entity.type
_entity.pdbx_description
1 polymer ?
#
loop_
_entity_poly.entity_id
_entity_poly.type
_entity_poly.pdbx_seq_one_letter_code
_entity_poly.pdbx_strand_id
1 'polypeptide(L)'
;MTKAEQRFIRFNFFTIAVTFLLILAGGIVRSTGSGMGCPDWPKCFDQYVPPTSAAELPPNYKEKYVAGRVKKNEKFAAYLESMGKKELADSIRHDASILKPETFNASKTWTEYVNRLIGAFTGVLLIVLVVFSFTYKRSAKRIVWLS
;
A
#
# COMPACT_ATOMS: atom_id res chain seq x y z
N MET A 1 19.47 -28.61 -15.38
CA MET A 1 19.12 -27.57 -14.39
C MET A 1 19.83 -27.87 -13.08
N THR A 2 20.61 -26.95 -12.55
CA THR A 2 21.29 -27.10 -11.26
C THR A 2 20.26 -27.01 -10.12
N LYS A 3 20.60 -27.55 -8.94
CA LYS A 3 19.76 -27.42 -7.73
C LYS A 3 19.54 -25.95 -7.35
N ALA A 4 20.47 -25.05 -7.70
CA ALA A 4 20.33 -23.62 -7.44
C ALA A 4 19.29 -22.96 -8.38
N GLU A 5 19.30 -23.30 -9.67
CA GLU A 5 18.30 -22.83 -10.63
C GLU A 5 16.88 -23.32 -10.26
N GLN A 6 16.73 -24.59 -9.84
CA GLN A 6 15.46 -25.12 -9.36
C GLN A 6 14.91 -24.36 -8.14
N ARG A 7 15.78 -24.02 -7.19
CA ARG A 7 15.40 -23.22 -6.01
C ARG A 7 14.95 -21.82 -6.40
N PHE A 8 15.67 -21.17 -7.33
CA PHE A 8 15.29 -19.85 -7.82
C PHE A 8 13.93 -19.88 -8.53
N ILE A 9 13.69 -20.85 -9.42
CA ILE A 9 12.40 -20.98 -10.12
C ILE A 9 11.24 -21.20 -9.15
N ARG A 10 11.42 -22.07 -8.13
CA ARG A 10 10.40 -22.29 -7.09
C ARG A 10 10.13 -21.01 -6.29
N PHE A 11 11.17 -20.28 -5.92
CA PHE A 11 11.03 -19.02 -5.19
C PHE A 11 10.34 -17.95 -6.05
N ASN A 12 10.71 -17.83 -7.32
CA ASN A 12 10.05 -16.92 -8.26
C ASN A 12 8.56 -17.26 -8.40
N PHE A 13 8.23 -18.54 -8.62
CA PHE A 13 6.84 -18.99 -8.72
C PHE A 13 6.05 -18.68 -7.45
N PHE A 14 6.63 -18.91 -6.27
CA PHE A 14 6.03 -18.53 -4.99
C PHE A 14 5.77 -17.02 -4.91
N THR A 15 6.75 -16.19 -5.25
CA THR A 15 6.60 -14.72 -5.24
C THR A 15 5.53 -14.25 -6.22
N ILE A 16 5.43 -14.86 -7.41
CA ILE A 16 4.36 -14.58 -8.39
C ILE A 16 2.99 -14.94 -7.80
N ALA A 17 2.86 -16.12 -7.20
CA ALA A 17 1.61 -16.56 -6.59
C ALA A 17 1.18 -15.62 -5.45
N VAL A 18 2.09 -15.25 -4.56
CA VAL A 18 1.83 -14.28 -3.48
C VAL A 18 1.43 -12.91 -4.02
N THR A 19 2.10 -12.43 -5.07
CA THR A 19 1.77 -11.16 -5.72
C THR A 19 0.36 -11.19 -6.33
N PHE A 20 0.00 -12.30 -6.98
CA PHE A 20 -1.35 -12.46 -7.56
C PHE A 20 -2.43 -12.47 -6.47
N LEU A 21 -2.20 -13.19 -5.36
CA LEU A 21 -3.09 -13.19 -4.21
C LEU A 21 -3.24 -11.79 -3.59
N LEU A 22 -2.15 -11.02 -3.50
CA LEU A 22 -2.19 -9.63 -3.03
C LEU A 22 -3.03 -8.74 -3.94
N ILE A 23 -2.93 -8.88 -5.26
CA ILE A 23 -3.74 -8.11 -6.22
C ILE A 23 -5.23 -8.41 -6.01
N LEU A 24 -5.59 -9.69 -5.84
CA LEU A 24 -6.97 -10.09 -5.56
C LEU A 24 -7.47 -9.53 -4.22
N ALA A 25 -6.65 -9.62 -3.16
CA ALA A 25 -6.96 -9.06 -1.85
C ALA A 25 -7.16 -7.54 -1.91
N GLY A 26 -6.31 -6.82 -2.66
CA GLY A 26 -6.48 -5.39 -2.93
C GLY A 26 -7.78 -5.06 -3.67
N GLY A 27 -8.18 -5.92 -4.61
CA GLY A 27 -9.50 -5.85 -5.26
C GLY A 27 -10.66 -5.94 -4.27
N ILE A 28 -10.59 -6.87 -3.31
CA ILE A 28 -11.58 -7.03 -2.24
C ILE A 28 -11.60 -5.81 -1.32
N VAL A 29 -10.45 -5.27 -0.93
CA VAL A 29 -10.36 -4.04 -0.12
C VAL A 29 -11.06 -2.87 -0.82
N ARG A 30 -10.89 -2.76 -2.14
CA ARG A 30 -11.53 -1.71 -2.94
C ARG A 30 -13.03 -1.92 -3.09
N SER A 31 -13.48 -3.14 -3.40
CA SER A 31 -14.91 -3.42 -3.61
C SER A 31 -15.73 -3.33 -2.32
N THR A 32 -15.13 -3.67 -1.17
CA THR A 32 -15.77 -3.54 0.15
C THR A 32 -15.74 -2.10 0.70
N GLY A 33 -15.10 -1.16 -0.01
CA GLY A 33 -14.91 0.20 0.48
C GLY A 33 -14.07 0.26 1.76
N SER A 34 -13.15 -0.70 1.95
CA SER A 34 -12.26 -0.79 3.11
C SER A 34 -10.98 0.02 2.93
N GLY A 35 -10.67 0.51 1.71
CA GLY A 35 -9.43 1.24 1.41
C GLY A 35 -9.25 2.63 2.07
N MET A 36 -10.18 3.03 2.93
CA MET A 36 -10.05 4.21 3.80
C MET A 36 -10.16 3.85 5.30
N GLY A 37 -10.13 2.55 5.62
CA GLY A 37 -10.25 2.04 6.98
C GLY A 37 -9.02 2.33 7.84
N CYS A 38 -7.85 2.54 7.24
CA CYS A 38 -6.61 2.85 7.94
C CYS A 38 -5.96 4.16 7.42
N PRO A 39 -6.00 5.26 8.20
CA PRO A 39 -5.57 6.58 7.71
C PRO A 39 -4.05 6.70 7.51
N ASP A 40 -3.28 5.88 8.22
CA ASP A 40 -1.82 5.99 8.34
C ASP A 40 -1.12 4.66 8.05
N TRP A 41 0.19 4.74 7.79
CA TRP A 41 1.10 3.60 7.65
C TRP A 41 2.50 4.05 8.08
N PRO A 42 3.29 3.27 8.84
CA PRO A 42 3.11 1.86 9.22
C PRO A 42 2.19 1.62 10.44
N LYS A 43 1.82 2.68 11.15
CA LYS A 43 0.83 2.64 12.23
C LYS A 43 -0.57 2.85 11.65
N CYS A 44 -1.58 2.30 12.31
CA CYS A 44 -2.99 2.56 12.02
C CYS A 44 -3.62 3.26 13.23
N PHE A 45 -4.24 4.43 13.04
CA PHE A 45 -4.75 5.25 14.15
C PHE A 45 -3.69 5.55 15.23
N ASP A 46 -2.48 5.91 14.79
CA ASP A 46 -1.30 6.14 15.66
C ASP A 46 -0.84 4.94 16.51
N GLN A 47 -1.39 3.74 16.26
CA GLN A 47 -1.08 2.48 16.95
C GLN A 47 -0.50 1.43 16.00
N TYR A 48 0.35 0.51 16.47
CA TYR A 48 0.89 -0.59 15.64
C TYR A 48 -0.07 -1.78 15.53
N VAL A 49 -0.91 -1.97 16.53
CA VAL A 49 -2.04 -2.89 16.48
C VAL A 49 -3.28 -2.02 16.29
N PRO A 50 -4.04 -2.18 15.19
CA PRO A 50 -5.22 -1.36 14.97
C PRO A 50 -6.26 -1.55 16.08
N PRO A 51 -6.99 -0.49 16.44
CA PRO A 51 -8.03 -0.56 17.44
C PRO A 51 -9.15 -1.51 17.02
N THR A 52 -9.86 -2.06 17.99
CA THR A 52 -11.00 -2.96 17.79
C THR A 52 -12.34 -2.27 18.01
N SER A 53 -12.33 -1.12 18.70
CA SER A 53 -13.51 -0.31 18.99
C SER A 53 -13.24 1.19 18.84
N ALA A 54 -14.29 1.95 18.50
CA ALA A 54 -14.22 3.40 18.43
C ALA A 54 -13.90 4.06 19.78
N ALA A 55 -14.16 3.36 20.90
CA ALA A 55 -13.88 3.85 22.25
C ALA A 55 -12.38 3.99 22.54
N GLU A 56 -11.53 3.32 21.77
CA GLU A 56 -10.07 3.36 21.91
C GLU A 56 -9.46 4.61 21.22
N LEU A 57 -10.26 5.34 20.45
CA LEU A 57 -9.82 6.51 19.69
C LEU A 57 -10.02 7.81 20.48
N PRO A 58 -9.11 8.78 20.33
CA PRO A 58 -9.28 10.08 20.95
C PRO A 58 -10.49 10.82 20.34
N PRO A 59 -11.20 11.68 21.10
CA PRO A 59 -12.42 12.33 20.62
C PRO A 59 -12.24 13.17 19.34
N ASN A 60 -11.04 13.71 19.12
CA ASN A 60 -10.68 14.59 17.99
C ASN A 60 -10.05 13.85 16.79
N TYR A 61 -10.21 12.52 16.71
CA TYR A 61 -9.58 11.72 15.65
C TYR A 61 -10.05 12.14 14.24
N LYS A 62 -11.34 12.48 14.09
CA LYS A 62 -11.94 12.82 12.79
C LYS A 62 -11.29 14.07 12.19
N GLU A 63 -11.17 15.12 13.00
CA GLU A 63 -10.58 16.40 12.61
C GLU A 63 -9.11 16.22 12.25
N LYS A 64 -8.36 15.43 13.05
CA LYS A 64 -6.96 15.10 12.79
C LYS A 64 -6.78 14.45 11.42
N TYR A 65 -7.62 13.47 11.05
CA TYR A 65 -7.49 12.76 9.78
C TYR A 65 -7.99 13.56 8.58
N VAL A 66 -9.03 14.37 8.74
CA VAL A 66 -9.45 15.33 7.69
C VAL A 66 -8.31 16.32 7.43
N ALA A 67 -7.71 16.90 8.46
CA ALA A 67 -6.56 17.78 8.31
C ALA A 67 -5.37 17.10 7.61
N GLY A 68 -5.13 15.82 7.92
CA GLY A 68 -4.13 15.00 7.24
C GLY A 68 -4.39 14.82 5.74
N ARG A 69 -5.65 14.58 5.35
CA ARG A 69 -6.06 14.46 3.93
C ARG A 69 -5.92 15.78 3.18
N VAL A 70 -6.38 16.89 3.77
CA VAL A 70 -6.22 18.23 3.21
C VAL A 70 -4.74 18.55 2.98
N LYS A 71 -3.86 18.27 3.94
CA LYS A 71 -2.42 18.50 3.81
C LYS A 71 -1.78 17.66 2.69
N LYS A 72 -2.19 16.40 2.53
CA LYS A 72 -1.70 15.53 1.44
C LYS A 72 -2.17 16.04 0.08
N ASN A 73 -3.43 16.44 -0.03
CA ASN A 73 -3.99 16.99 -1.26
C ASN A 73 -3.36 18.33 -1.64
N GLU A 74 -3.11 19.22 -0.68
CA GLU A 74 -2.44 20.50 -0.96
C GLU A 74 -1.02 20.29 -1.50
N LYS A 75 -0.26 19.35 -0.90
CA LYS A 75 1.06 18.97 -1.42
C LYS A 75 0.99 18.43 -2.85
N PHE A 76 -0.01 17.61 -3.14
CA PHE A 76 -0.20 17.05 -4.47
C PHE A 76 -0.64 18.12 -5.48
N ALA A 77 -1.53 19.03 -5.09
CA ALA A 77 -1.94 20.17 -5.90
C ALA A 77 -0.77 21.10 -6.21
N ALA A 78 0.08 21.42 -5.23
CA ALA A 78 1.30 22.21 -5.45
C ALA A 78 2.27 21.52 -6.44
N TYR A 79 2.40 20.19 -6.36
CA TYR A 79 3.18 19.42 -7.33
C TYR A 79 2.58 19.50 -8.73
N LEU A 80 1.27 19.35 -8.89
CA LEU A 80 0.57 19.48 -10.18
C LEU A 80 0.72 20.88 -10.77
N GLU A 81 0.66 21.90 -9.94
CA GLU A 81 0.86 23.30 -10.33
C GLU A 81 2.29 23.53 -10.84
N SER A 82 3.29 22.95 -10.19
CA SER A 82 4.70 23.00 -10.66
C SER A 82 4.92 22.32 -12.02
N MET A 83 4.07 21.35 -12.37
CA MET A 83 4.04 20.70 -13.69
C MET A 83 3.14 21.44 -14.72
N GLY A 84 2.62 22.63 -14.37
CA GLY A 84 1.76 23.44 -15.24
C GLY A 84 0.28 23.03 -15.29
N LYS A 85 -0.17 22.07 -14.46
CA LYS A 85 -1.57 21.60 -14.42
C LYS A 85 -2.42 22.41 -13.40
N LYS A 86 -2.54 23.72 -13.62
CA LYS A 86 -3.18 24.65 -12.68
C LYS A 86 -4.66 24.34 -12.42
N GLU A 87 -5.45 24.05 -13.45
CA GLU A 87 -6.88 23.75 -13.29
C GLU A 87 -7.14 22.47 -12.48
N LEU A 88 -6.30 21.44 -12.67
CA LEU A 88 -6.41 20.19 -11.91
C LEU A 88 -5.97 20.38 -10.45
N ALA A 89 -4.95 21.20 -10.21
CA ALA A 89 -4.55 21.56 -8.86
C ALA A 89 -5.70 22.29 -8.13
N ASP A 90 -6.38 23.19 -8.83
CA ASP A 90 -7.50 23.95 -8.28
C ASP A 90 -8.72 23.07 -7.99
N SER A 91 -9.05 22.13 -8.87
CA SER A 91 -10.16 21.20 -8.64
C SER A 91 -9.94 20.29 -7.43
N ILE A 92 -8.70 19.86 -7.20
CA ILE A 92 -8.33 19.03 -6.03
C ILE A 92 -8.43 19.83 -4.73
N ARG A 93 -8.11 21.12 -4.75
CA ARG A 93 -8.21 22.02 -3.57
C ARG A 93 -9.66 22.28 -3.17
N HIS A 94 -10.56 22.38 -4.14
CA HIS A 94 -11.97 22.70 -3.91
C HIS A 94 -12.87 21.47 -3.78
N ASP A 95 -12.31 20.25 -3.78
CA ASP A 95 -13.10 19.03 -3.61
C ASP A 95 -13.62 18.87 -2.17
N ALA A 96 -14.92 19.13 -1.98
CA ALA A 96 -15.60 19.01 -0.70
C ALA A 96 -15.68 17.57 -0.16
N SER A 97 -15.45 16.55 -0.98
CA SER A 97 -15.45 15.15 -0.53
C SER A 97 -14.34 14.85 0.49
N ILE A 98 -13.23 15.60 0.42
CA ILE A 98 -12.05 15.44 1.28
C ILE A 98 -12.34 15.83 2.73
N LEU A 99 -13.28 16.76 2.93
CA LEU A 99 -13.67 17.28 4.23
C LEU A 99 -14.64 16.34 4.97
N LYS A 100 -15.21 15.34 4.31
CA LYS A 100 -16.15 14.39 4.93
C LYS A 100 -15.38 13.42 5.84
N PRO A 101 -15.63 13.43 7.17
CA PRO A 101 -14.99 12.49 8.08
C PRO A 101 -15.61 11.10 7.93
N GLU A 102 -14.76 10.09 7.76
CA GLU A 102 -15.19 8.69 7.77
C GLU A 102 -15.38 8.19 9.20
N THR A 103 -16.36 7.32 9.40
CA THR A 103 -16.60 6.70 10.71
C THR A 103 -15.67 5.51 10.91
N PHE A 104 -15.28 5.27 12.16
CA PHE A 104 -14.43 4.13 12.48
C PHE A 104 -15.21 2.82 12.30
N ASN A 105 -14.59 1.85 11.64
CA ASN A 105 -15.11 0.49 11.52
C ASN A 105 -13.97 -0.51 11.60
N ALA A 106 -13.97 -1.32 12.66
CA ALA A 106 -12.89 -2.27 12.94
C ALA A 106 -12.66 -3.27 11.81
N SER A 107 -13.72 -3.82 11.19
CA SER A 107 -13.54 -4.83 10.14
C SER A 107 -12.86 -4.23 8.90
N LYS A 108 -13.24 -3.02 8.51
CA LYS A 108 -12.60 -2.29 7.41
C LYS A 108 -11.15 -1.95 7.72
N THR A 109 -10.89 -1.44 8.92
CA THR A 109 -9.54 -1.11 9.39
C THR A 109 -8.61 -2.32 9.36
N TRP A 110 -9.04 -3.46 9.90
CA TRP A 110 -8.25 -4.69 9.89
C TRP A 110 -8.05 -5.27 8.49
N THR A 111 -9.10 -5.27 7.67
CA THR A 111 -9.04 -5.74 6.27
C THR A 111 -7.99 -4.94 5.48
N GLU A 112 -7.97 -3.62 5.64
CA GLU A 112 -6.96 -2.79 4.97
C GLU A 112 -5.56 -2.97 5.56
N TYR A 113 -5.43 -2.99 6.89
CA TYR A 113 -4.13 -3.10 7.56
C TYR A 113 -3.42 -4.41 7.23
N VAL A 114 -4.14 -5.53 7.24
CA VAL A 114 -3.61 -6.85 6.84
C VAL A 114 -3.16 -6.82 5.37
N ASN A 115 -3.95 -6.23 4.48
CA ASN A 115 -3.57 -6.09 3.08
C ASN A 115 -2.29 -5.25 2.91
N ARG A 116 -2.13 -4.15 3.66
CA ARG A 116 -0.90 -3.35 3.65
C ARG A 116 0.32 -4.12 4.19
N LEU A 117 0.16 -4.94 5.23
CA LEU A 117 1.22 -5.80 5.76
C LEU A 117 1.65 -6.87 4.75
N ILE A 118 0.71 -7.56 4.12
CA ILE A 118 1.00 -8.54 3.05
C ILE A 118 1.68 -7.83 1.87
N GLY A 119 1.26 -6.61 1.56
CA GLY A 119 1.91 -5.76 0.56
C GLY A 119 3.38 -5.48 0.87
N ALA A 120 3.68 -5.04 2.10
CA ALA A 120 5.05 -4.80 2.55
C ALA A 120 5.91 -6.08 2.51
N PHE A 121 5.35 -7.20 2.97
CA PHE A 121 6.02 -8.51 2.92
C PHE A 121 6.32 -8.95 1.48
N THR A 122 5.35 -8.83 0.58
CA THR A 122 5.52 -9.12 -0.86
C THR A 122 6.60 -8.23 -1.48
N GLY A 123 6.64 -6.94 -1.12
CA GLY A 123 7.69 -6.02 -1.55
C GLY A 123 9.09 -6.48 -1.13
N VAL A 124 9.26 -6.94 0.11
CA VAL A 124 10.52 -7.51 0.59
C VAL A 124 10.91 -8.77 -0.19
N LEU A 125 9.95 -9.67 -0.47
CA LEU A 125 10.21 -10.85 -1.29
C LEU A 125 10.70 -10.50 -2.70
N LEU A 126 10.09 -9.49 -3.33
CA LEU A 126 10.50 -9.01 -4.64
C LEU A 126 11.92 -8.42 -4.62
N ILE A 127 12.26 -7.62 -3.60
CA ILE A 127 13.63 -7.09 -3.45
C ILE A 127 14.64 -8.23 -3.30
N VAL A 128 14.34 -9.23 -2.46
CA VAL A 128 15.21 -10.42 -2.29
C VAL A 128 15.35 -11.18 -3.61
N LEU A 129 14.25 -11.35 -4.37
CA LEU A 129 14.27 -12.01 -5.68
C LEU A 129 15.19 -11.28 -6.66
N VAL A 130 15.10 -9.95 -6.72
CA VAL A 130 15.94 -9.11 -7.58
C VAL A 130 17.42 -9.25 -7.19
N VAL A 131 17.75 -9.15 -5.90
CA VAL A 131 19.13 -9.31 -5.40
C VAL A 131 19.68 -10.70 -5.71
N PHE A 132 18.88 -11.75 -5.50
CA PHE A 132 19.26 -13.12 -5.82
C PHE A 132 19.45 -13.33 -7.31
N SER A 133 18.62 -12.73 -8.16
CA SER A 133 18.78 -12.79 -9.63
C SER A 133 20.17 -12.30 -10.06
N PHE A 134 20.62 -11.15 -9.55
CA PHE A 134 21.95 -10.61 -9.87
C PHE A 134 23.11 -11.50 -9.41
N THR A 135 22.93 -12.28 -8.35
CA THR A 135 23.96 -13.21 -7.85
C THR A 135 24.21 -14.37 -8.84
N TYR A 136 23.20 -14.75 -9.63
CA TYR A 136 23.31 -15.80 -10.66
C TYR A 136 23.81 -15.31 -12.02
N LYS A 137 24.14 -14.00 -12.17
CA LYS A 137 24.60 -13.39 -13.44
C LYS A 137 25.79 -14.10 -14.07
N ARG A 138 26.70 -14.67 -13.26
CA ARG A 138 27.88 -15.40 -13.75
C ARG A 138 27.61 -16.87 -14.08
N SER A 139 26.67 -17.52 -13.38
CA SER A 139 26.39 -18.95 -13.55
C SER A 139 25.29 -19.24 -14.58
N ALA A 140 24.33 -18.33 -14.76
CA ALA A 140 23.18 -18.51 -15.63
C ALA A 140 22.69 -17.15 -16.15
N LYS A 141 23.34 -16.62 -17.21
CA LYS A 141 22.98 -15.32 -17.83
C LYS A 141 21.50 -15.22 -18.23
N ARG A 142 20.88 -16.36 -18.56
CA ARG A 142 19.47 -16.45 -18.96
C ARG A 142 18.49 -16.11 -17.82
N ILE A 143 18.88 -16.36 -16.56
CA ILE A 143 18.05 -16.02 -15.40
C ILE A 143 17.97 -14.50 -15.25
N VAL A 144 19.08 -13.77 -15.36
CA VAL A 144 19.09 -12.31 -15.19
C VAL A 144 18.31 -11.57 -16.28
N TRP A 145 18.27 -12.10 -17.49
CA TRP A 145 17.57 -11.47 -18.62
C TRP A 145 16.08 -11.82 -18.72
N LEU A 146 15.65 -12.93 -18.11
CA LEU A 146 14.27 -13.42 -18.16
C LEU A 146 13.51 -13.32 -16.84
N SER A 147 14.18 -12.94 -15.74
CA SER A 147 13.57 -12.65 -14.43
C SER A 147 13.38 -11.16 -14.26
#